data_AF-A0A1V9VAE8-F1
#
_entry.id   AF-A0A1V9VAE8-F1
#
_cell.length_a   1.000
_cell.length_b   1.000
_cell.length_c   1.000
_cell.angle_alpha   90.00
_cell.angle_beta   90.00
_cell.angle_gamma   90.00
#
_symmetry.space_group_name_H-M   'P 1'
#
loop_
_entity.id
_entity.type
_entity.pdbx_description
1 polymer ?
#
loop_
_entity_poly.entity_id
_entity_poly.type
_entity_poly.pdbx_seq_one_letter_code
_entity_poly.pdbx_strand_id
1 'polypeptide(L)'
;YKRYPKEFEKFTPVCKTNQLENCTKEEISNAYDNAILYTDYFLSKAINFLKKYSNTHEAGLLYVSDHGESLGENGIYLHGMPYAIAPKAQTHVASLIWLDNGQMAHEYDINKIKQNKDKEYSHDNLFDTLLGLFEVKTEVYKKELDILNEARKED
;
A
#
# COMPACT_ATOMS: atom_id res chain seq x y z
N TYR A 1 8.82 16.33 -7.27
CA TYR A 1 10.28 16.59 -7.24
C TYR A 1 10.94 16.57 -5.86
N LYS A 2 10.30 16.98 -4.75
CA LYS A 2 10.94 16.94 -3.41
C LYS A 2 10.84 15.58 -2.66
N ARG A 3 10.12 14.61 -3.22
CA ARG A 3 9.80 13.32 -2.56
C ARG A 3 10.71 12.16 -2.99
N TYR A 4 11.70 12.44 -3.83
CA TYR A 4 12.64 11.45 -4.35
C TYR A 4 13.98 12.14 -4.64
N PRO A 5 15.12 11.44 -4.51
CA PRO A 5 16.41 11.97 -4.91
C PRO A 5 16.58 11.87 -6.44
N LYS A 6 17.58 12.56 -6.99
CA LYS A 6 17.67 12.78 -8.45
C LYS A 6 17.84 11.51 -9.27
N GLU A 7 18.40 10.45 -8.68
CA GLU A 7 18.58 9.15 -9.35
C GLU A 7 17.24 8.46 -9.68
N PHE A 8 16.18 8.87 -8.98
CA PHE A 8 14.79 8.42 -9.15
C PHE A 8 13.94 9.36 -10.01
N GLU A 9 14.49 10.46 -10.54
CA GLU A 9 13.81 11.30 -11.56
C GLU A 9 13.88 10.60 -12.93
N LYS A 10 13.11 9.53 -13.11
CA LYS A 10 13.08 8.69 -14.31
C LYS A 10 12.08 9.19 -15.36
N PHE A 11 10.90 9.60 -14.91
CA PHE A 11 9.86 10.15 -15.77
C PHE A 11 10.05 11.66 -15.87
N THR A 12 10.14 12.19 -17.08
CA THR A 12 10.44 13.62 -17.34
C THR A 12 9.67 14.10 -18.57
N PRO A 13 9.29 15.38 -18.67
CA PRO A 13 9.59 16.49 -17.73
C PRO A 13 8.83 16.37 -16.41
N VAL A 14 9.24 17.10 -15.37
CA VAL A 14 8.60 17.09 -14.04
C VAL A 14 8.23 18.49 -13.56
N CYS A 15 7.13 18.60 -12.82
CA CYS A 15 6.71 19.83 -12.17
C CYS A 15 7.67 20.16 -11.00
N LYS A 16 8.40 21.28 -11.10
CA LYS A 16 9.40 21.75 -10.10
C LYS A 16 8.92 22.91 -9.23
N THR A 17 7.61 23.11 -9.15
CA THR A 17 6.94 24.11 -8.32
C THR A 17 5.81 23.47 -7.51
N ASN A 18 5.35 24.16 -6.47
CA ASN A 18 4.12 23.81 -5.74
C ASN A 18 2.86 24.45 -6.33
N GLN A 19 3.01 25.35 -7.31
CA GLN A 19 1.91 25.94 -8.09
C GLN A 19 1.56 24.99 -9.25
N LEU A 20 0.76 23.95 -8.95
CA LEU A 20 0.45 22.87 -9.90
C LEU A 20 -0.27 23.38 -11.16
N GLU A 21 -1.03 24.46 -11.04
CA GLU A 21 -1.72 25.14 -12.13
C GLU A 21 -0.78 25.68 -13.22
N ASN A 22 0.50 25.89 -12.89
CA ASN A 22 1.53 26.35 -13.82
C ASN A 22 2.27 25.21 -14.52
N CYS A 23 1.93 23.96 -14.20
CA CYS A 23 2.53 22.77 -14.79
C CYS A 23 1.54 22.07 -15.73
N THR A 24 2.06 21.39 -16.74
CA THR A 24 1.25 20.47 -17.54
C THR A 24 0.84 19.25 -16.71
N LYS A 25 -0.26 18.59 -17.09
CA LYS A 25 -0.67 17.34 -16.43
C LYS A 25 0.41 16.27 -16.49
N GLU A 26 1.12 16.15 -17.62
CA GLU A 26 2.23 15.22 -17.79
C GLU A 26 3.36 15.48 -16.80
N GLU A 27 3.74 16.75 -16.58
CA GLU A 27 4.78 17.11 -15.60
C GLU A 27 4.40 16.76 -14.16
N ILE A 28 3.11 16.89 -13.82
CA ILE A 28 2.57 16.52 -12.51
C ILE A 28 2.57 15.01 -12.36
N SER A 29 2.01 14.28 -13.33
CA SER A 29 1.99 12.82 -13.35
C SER A 29 3.40 12.23 -13.28
N ASN A 30 4.35 12.69 -14.09
CA ASN A 30 5.73 12.23 -14.05
C ASN A 30 6.39 12.50 -12.68
N ALA A 31 6.13 13.65 -12.06
CA ALA A 31 6.63 13.95 -10.72
C ALA A 31 5.99 13.04 -9.66
N TYR A 32 4.72 12.68 -9.80
CA TYR A 32 4.03 11.74 -8.93
C TYR A 32 4.57 10.31 -9.11
N ASP A 33 4.73 9.84 -10.34
CA ASP A 33 5.25 8.50 -10.66
C ASP A 33 6.68 8.30 -10.15
N ASN A 34 7.52 9.34 -10.19
CA ASN A 34 8.86 9.29 -9.58
C ASN A 34 8.80 9.16 -8.04
N ALA A 35 7.78 9.72 -7.39
CA ALA A 35 7.57 9.53 -5.94
C ALA A 35 7.07 8.12 -5.62
N ILE A 36 6.22 7.55 -6.47
CA ILE A 36 5.81 6.14 -6.37
C ILE A 36 7.00 5.21 -6.59
N LEU A 37 7.85 5.47 -7.59
CA LEU A 37 9.08 4.70 -7.81
C LEU A 37 10.02 4.72 -6.59
N TYR A 38 10.11 5.86 -5.90
CA TYR A 38 10.90 5.94 -4.67
C TYR A 38 10.23 5.18 -3.50
N THR A 39 8.90 5.16 -3.45
CA THR A 39 8.14 4.35 -2.49
C THR A 39 8.37 2.85 -2.73
N ASP A 40 8.32 2.39 -3.98
CA ASP A 40 8.67 1.02 -4.37
C ASP A 40 10.09 0.65 -3.89
N TYR A 41 11.07 1.53 -4.13
CA TYR A 41 12.42 1.33 -3.63
C TYR A 41 12.47 1.21 -2.10
N PHE A 42 11.78 2.08 -1.37
CA PHE A 42 11.71 2.01 0.09
C PHE A 42 11.12 0.68 0.57
N LEU A 43 9.98 0.25 0.00
CA LEU A 43 9.35 -1.03 0.33
C LEU A 43 10.27 -2.21 0.02
N SER A 44 10.98 -2.17 -1.12
CA SER A 44 11.98 -3.18 -1.46
C SER A 44 13.11 -3.25 -0.44
N LYS A 45 13.55 -2.12 0.12
CA LYS A 45 14.57 -2.07 1.17
C LYS A 45 14.06 -2.61 2.49
N ALA A 46 12.83 -2.27 2.88
CA ALA A 46 12.18 -2.82 4.06
C ALA A 46 12.05 -4.34 3.98
N ILE A 47 11.55 -4.87 2.84
CA ILE A 47 11.47 -6.32 2.61
C ILE A 47 12.85 -6.97 2.67
N ASN A 48 13.86 -6.40 2.02
CA ASN A 48 15.22 -6.95 2.04
C ASN A 48 15.87 -6.90 3.44
N PHE A 49 15.49 -5.95 4.27
CA PHE A 49 15.87 -5.93 5.67
C PHE A 49 15.20 -7.08 6.44
N LEU A 50 13.88 -7.23 6.31
CA LEU A 50 13.10 -8.28 6.99
C LEU A 50 13.52 -9.70 6.59
N LYS A 51 13.86 -9.94 5.32
CA LYS A 51 14.36 -11.23 4.81
C LYS A 51 15.55 -11.79 5.58
N LYS A 52 16.37 -10.94 6.22
CA LYS A 52 17.52 -11.39 7.03
C LYS A 52 17.09 -12.15 8.29
N TYR A 53 15.83 -11.99 8.71
CA TYR A 53 15.28 -12.56 9.94
C TYR A 53 14.31 -13.72 9.70
N SER A 54 14.01 -14.07 8.44
CA SER A 54 13.02 -15.10 8.08
C SER A 54 13.31 -16.52 8.60
N ASN A 55 14.57 -16.78 9.00
CA ASN A 55 14.95 -18.06 9.60
C ASN A 55 14.79 -18.09 11.13
N THR A 56 14.64 -16.92 11.76
CA THR A 56 14.64 -16.77 13.23
C THR A 56 13.38 -16.13 13.79
N HIS A 57 12.59 -15.45 12.96
CA HIS A 57 11.36 -14.78 13.33
C HIS A 57 10.31 -14.96 12.22
N GLU A 58 9.03 -14.90 12.60
CA GLU A 58 7.92 -14.68 11.68
C GLU A 58 7.97 -13.23 11.18
N ALA A 59 8.46 -13.04 9.96
CA ALA A 59 8.63 -11.71 9.39
C ALA A 59 7.61 -11.44 8.28
N GLY A 60 6.97 -10.28 8.36
CA GLY A 60 6.05 -9.78 7.35
C GLY A 60 6.07 -8.26 7.24
N LEU A 61 5.52 -7.75 6.16
CA LEU A 61 5.33 -6.33 5.89
C LEU A 61 3.90 -6.11 5.38
N LEU A 62 3.17 -5.22 6.05
CA LEU A 62 1.91 -4.68 5.58
C LEU A 62 2.12 -3.20 5.24
N TYR A 63 1.75 -2.81 4.03
CA TYR A 63 1.73 -1.43 3.56
C TYR A 63 0.34 -1.09 3.04
N VAL A 64 -0.15 0.09 3.37
CA VAL A 64 -1.36 0.67 2.80
C VAL A 64 -1.23 2.19 2.78
N SER A 65 -1.65 2.83 1.69
CA SER A 65 -1.75 4.30 1.66
C SER A 65 -2.93 4.76 2.52
N ASP A 66 -2.82 5.94 3.13
CA ASP A 66 -3.90 6.58 3.89
C ASP A 66 -5.01 7.12 2.96
N HIS A 67 -4.63 7.63 1.80
CA HIS A 67 -5.55 8.00 0.72
C HIS A 67 -4.79 8.03 -0.62
N GLY A 68 -5.50 8.36 -1.70
CA GLY A 68 -4.92 8.66 -3.01
C GLY A 68 -4.85 10.17 -3.29
N GLU A 69 -4.58 10.55 -4.53
CA GLU A 69 -4.34 11.94 -4.94
C GLU A 69 -4.99 12.25 -6.29
N SER A 70 -5.58 13.44 -6.46
CA SER A 70 -5.98 13.97 -7.77
C SER A 70 -4.85 14.80 -8.38
N LEU A 71 -4.60 14.59 -9.67
CA LEU A 71 -3.45 15.15 -10.40
C LEU A 71 -3.88 16.12 -11.51
N GLY A 72 -5.09 16.67 -11.43
CA GLY A 72 -5.65 17.65 -12.36
C GLY A 72 -6.80 17.11 -13.22
N GLU A 73 -7.28 15.89 -12.98
CA GLU A 73 -8.50 15.37 -13.59
C GLU A 73 -9.67 16.30 -13.24
N ASN A 74 -10.43 16.74 -14.26
CA ASN A 74 -11.55 17.67 -14.10
C ASN A 74 -11.20 18.98 -13.34
N GLY A 75 -9.92 19.39 -13.35
CA GLY A 75 -9.45 20.58 -12.63
C GLY A 75 -9.30 20.38 -11.12
N ILE A 76 -9.39 19.14 -10.65
CA ILE A 76 -9.23 18.78 -9.24
C ILE A 76 -7.76 18.39 -9.00
N TYR A 77 -7.17 19.00 -7.99
CA TYR A 77 -5.81 18.70 -7.53
C TYR A 77 -5.86 18.31 -6.06
N LEU A 78 -4.79 17.67 -5.60
CA LEU A 78 -4.59 17.27 -4.22
C LEU A 78 -5.62 16.22 -3.76
N HIS A 79 -5.89 16.19 -2.47
CA HIS A 79 -6.81 15.29 -1.79
C HIS A 79 -7.70 16.08 -0.81
N GLY A 80 -8.60 15.38 -0.12
CA GLY A 80 -9.46 15.96 0.91
C GLY A 80 -10.83 16.40 0.39
N MET A 81 -11.26 15.90 -0.77
CA MET A 81 -12.66 16.06 -1.16
C MET A 81 -13.58 15.31 -0.18
N PRO A 82 -14.80 15.82 0.09
CA PRO A 82 -15.77 15.10 0.89
C PRO A 82 -15.99 13.70 0.32
N TYR A 83 -15.87 12.66 1.15
CA TYR A 83 -15.80 11.26 0.71
C TYR A 83 -16.94 10.86 -0.23
N ALA A 84 -18.16 11.35 0.02
CA ALA A 84 -19.35 11.07 -0.79
C ALA A 84 -19.25 11.52 -2.26
N ILE A 85 -18.34 12.45 -2.57
CA ILE A 85 -18.11 12.98 -3.92
C ILE A 85 -16.63 12.88 -4.36
N ALA A 86 -15.78 12.26 -3.55
CA ALA A 86 -14.36 12.14 -3.86
C ALA A 86 -14.16 11.20 -5.06
N PRO A 87 -13.28 11.53 -6.02
CA PRO A 87 -13.01 10.65 -7.14
C PRO A 87 -12.28 9.39 -6.67
N LYS A 88 -12.36 8.31 -7.45
CA LYS A 88 -11.61 7.07 -7.20
C LYS A 88 -10.11 7.32 -6.98
N ALA A 89 -9.54 8.32 -7.64
CA ALA A 89 -8.14 8.70 -7.47
C ALA A 89 -7.78 9.07 -6.02
N GLN A 90 -8.74 9.53 -5.19
CA GLN A 90 -8.51 9.85 -3.77
C GLN A 90 -8.89 8.71 -2.82
N THR A 91 -9.73 7.76 -3.24
CA THR A 91 -10.27 6.71 -2.35
C THR A 91 -9.77 5.30 -2.66
N HIS A 92 -9.32 5.04 -3.87
CA HIS A 92 -8.73 3.76 -4.26
C HIS A 92 -7.23 3.79 -4.03
N VAL A 93 -6.77 3.08 -3.00
CA VAL A 93 -5.40 3.11 -2.52
C VAL A 93 -4.62 1.84 -2.82
N ALA A 94 -3.30 1.98 -2.93
CA ALA A 94 -2.40 0.84 -2.98
C ALA A 94 -2.27 0.19 -1.59
N SER A 95 -2.27 -1.14 -1.57
CA SER A 95 -1.90 -1.95 -0.41
C SER A 95 -0.99 -3.10 -0.84
N LEU A 96 -0.19 -3.61 0.10
CA LEU A 96 0.73 -4.71 -0.12
C LEU A 96 0.88 -5.50 1.18
N ILE A 97 0.73 -6.82 1.10
CA ILE A 97 1.19 -7.75 2.13
C ILE A 97 2.33 -8.56 1.54
N TRP A 98 3.48 -8.53 2.21
CA TRP A 98 4.59 -9.43 1.98
C TRP A 98 4.78 -10.28 3.24
N LEU A 99 4.79 -11.60 3.06
CA LEU A 99 5.19 -12.54 4.10
C LEU A 99 6.56 -13.09 3.71
N ASP A 100 7.36 -13.47 4.69
CA ASP A 100 8.62 -14.15 4.41
C ASP A 100 8.43 -15.49 3.67
N ASN A 101 9.52 -16.16 3.30
CA ASN A 101 9.45 -17.52 2.78
C ASN A 101 9.72 -18.56 3.88
N GLY A 102 9.53 -18.16 5.14
CA GLY A 102 9.96 -18.89 6.32
C GLY A 102 8.78 -19.26 7.20
N GLN A 103 8.88 -18.95 8.48
CA GLN A 103 7.88 -19.34 9.49
C GLN A 103 6.52 -18.70 9.19
N MET A 104 6.50 -17.41 8.85
CA MET A 104 5.24 -16.68 8.68
C MET A 104 4.44 -17.18 7.47
N ALA A 105 5.08 -17.37 6.30
CA ALA A 105 4.35 -17.90 5.14
C ALA A 105 3.86 -19.35 5.31
N HIS A 106 4.46 -20.13 6.22
CA HIS A 106 4.00 -21.51 6.45
C HIS A 106 2.62 -21.56 7.11
N GLU A 107 2.23 -20.55 7.88
CA GLU A 107 0.89 -20.43 8.47
C GLU A 107 -0.21 -20.17 7.43
N TYR A 108 0.14 -19.75 6.21
CA TYR A 108 -0.86 -19.34 5.21
C TYR A 108 -0.78 -20.15 3.91
N ASP A 109 -1.93 -20.31 3.26
CA ASP A 109 -2.03 -20.72 1.86
C ASP A 109 -1.76 -19.51 0.95
N ILE A 110 -0.54 -19.42 0.45
CA ILE A 110 -0.10 -18.35 -0.45
C ILE A 110 -0.92 -18.31 -1.76
N ASN A 111 -1.42 -19.44 -2.24
CA ASN A 111 -2.27 -19.45 -3.44
C ASN A 111 -3.63 -18.82 -3.13
N LYS A 112 -4.20 -19.10 -1.95
CA LYS A 112 -5.43 -18.46 -1.48
C LYS A 112 -5.26 -16.95 -1.32
N ILE A 113 -4.15 -16.50 -0.73
CA ILE A 113 -3.83 -15.05 -0.65
C ILE A 113 -3.81 -14.43 -2.05
N LYS A 114 -3.12 -15.06 -3.02
CA LYS A 114 -3.05 -14.55 -4.40
C LYS A 114 -4.40 -14.51 -5.11
N GLN A 115 -5.30 -15.46 -4.83
CA GLN A 115 -6.68 -15.44 -5.36
C GLN A 115 -7.53 -14.34 -4.71
N ASN A 116 -7.29 -14.09 -3.42
CA ASN A 116 -8.04 -13.11 -2.65
C ASN A 116 -7.57 -11.67 -2.86
N LYS A 117 -6.42 -11.44 -3.52
CA LYS A 117 -5.81 -10.11 -3.70
C LYS A 117 -6.69 -9.11 -4.45
N ASP A 118 -7.59 -9.59 -5.31
CA ASP A 118 -8.47 -8.76 -6.16
C ASP A 118 -9.88 -8.59 -5.57
N LYS A 119 -10.14 -9.12 -4.35
CA LYS A 119 -11.37 -8.82 -3.61
C LYS A 119 -11.37 -7.36 -3.16
N GLU A 120 -12.56 -6.82 -2.91
CA GLU A 120 -12.70 -5.48 -2.37
C GLU A 120 -12.36 -5.46 -0.88
N TYR A 121 -11.45 -4.56 -0.49
CA TYR A 121 -11.06 -4.29 0.89
C TYR A 121 -11.01 -2.77 1.12
N SER A 122 -11.08 -2.37 2.39
CA SER A 122 -10.92 -0.99 2.85
C SER A 122 -9.99 -0.94 4.08
N HIS A 123 -9.79 0.25 4.65
CA HIS A 123 -9.14 0.37 5.96
C HIS A 123 -9.92 -0.28 7.10
N ASP A 124 -11.21 -0.59 6.92
CA ASP A 124 -12.00 -1.32 7.92
C ASP A 124 -11.38 -2.70 8.22
N ASN A 125 -10.72 -3.29 7.23
CA ASN A 125 -10.05 -4.58 7.36
C ASN A 125 -8.74 -4.53 8.15
N LEU A 126 -8.11 -3.35 8.29
CA LEU A 126 -6.76 -3.22 8.83
C LEU A 126 -6.69 -3.65 10.30
N PHE A 127 -7.69 -3.26 11.09
CA PHE A 127 -7.75 -3.56 12.52
C PHE A 127 -7.77 -5.07 12.77
N ASP A 128 -8.74 -5.77 12.18
CA ASP A 128 -8.90 -7.20 12.36
C ASP A 128 -7.76 -7.99 11.73
N THR A 129 -7.22 -7.57 10.58
CA THR A 129 -6.03 -8.20 9.99
C THR A 129 -4.83 -8.13 10.93
N LEU A 130 -4.60 -7.00 11.62
CA LEU A 130 -3.51 -6.90 12.61
C LEU A 130 -3.76 -7.79 13.83
N LEU A 131 -5.00 -7.85 14.34
CA LEU A 131 -5.33 -8.76 15.44
C LEU A 131 -5.11 -10.23 15.06
N GLY A 132 -5.52 -10.60 13.85
CA GLY A 132 -5.30 -11.92 13.27
C GLY A 132 -3.81 -12.25 13.18
N LEU A 133 -3.01 -11.37 12.56
CA LEU A 133 -1.56 -11.52 12.41
C LEU A 133 -0.83 -11.76 13.75
N PHE A 134 -1.28 -11.16 14.84
CA PHE A 134 -0.70 -11.32 16.18
C PHE A 134 -1.43 -12.33 17.07
N GLU A 135 -2.37 -13.09 16.50
CA GLU A 135 -3.14 -14.14 17.19
C GLU A 135 -3.88 -13.65 18.46
N VAL A 136 -4.31 -12.39 18.45
CA VAL A 136 -4.92 -11.75 19.62
C VAL A 136 -6.33 -12.33 19.84
N LYS A 137 -6.55 -12.91 21.01
CA LYS A 137 -7.86 -13.40 21.44
C LYS A 137 -8.64 -12.27 22.12
N THR A 138 -9.67 -11.76 21.46
CA THR A 138 -10.52 -10.67 21.96
C THR A 138 -11.91 -10.72 21.36
N GLU A 139 -12.91 -10.22 22.09
CA GLU A 139 -14.32 -10.20 21.64
C GLU A 139 -14.57 -9.22 20.49
N VAL A 140 -13.69 -8.23 20.31
CA VAL A 140 -13.83 -7.23 19.24
C VAL A 140 -13.31 -7.70 17.89
N TYR A 141 -12.61 -8.84 17.84
CA TYR A 141 -12.03 -9.40 16.62
C TYR A 141 -13.11 -10.01 15.73
N LYS A 142 -13.17 -9.56 14.48
CA LYS A 142 -14.10 -10.01 13.44
C LYS A 142 -13.34 -10.73 12.33
N LYS A 143 -13.45 -12.05 12.29
CA LYS A 143 -12.76 -12.92 11.32
C LYS A 143 -13.09 -12.58 9.87
N GLU A 144 -14.29 -12.07 9.61
CA GLU A 144 -14.75 -11.65 8.29
C GLU A 144 -14.07 -10.36 7.78
N LEU A 145 -13.46 -9.58 8.68
CA LEU A 145 -12.71 -8.37 8.32
C LEU A 145 -11.19 -8.61 8.24
N ASP A 146 -10.68 -9.74 8.73
CA ASP A 146 -9.29 -10.14 8.53
C ASP A 146 -9.07 -10.65 7.09
N ILE A 147 -8.24 -9.91 6.33
CA ILE A 147 -7.89 -10.20 4.93
C ILE A 147 -7.27 -11.59 4.79
N LEU A 148 -6.52 -12.05 5.79
CA LEU A 148 -5.73 -13.27 5.77
C LEU A 148 -6.46 -14.46 6.40
N ASN A 149 -7.60 -14.26 7.08
CA ASN A 149 -8.29 -15.31 7.83
C ASN A 149 -8.70 -16.50 6.95
N GLU A 150 -9.24 -16.28 5.74
CA GLU A 150 -9.58 -17.38 4.81
C GLU A 150 -8.36 -18.16 4.29
N ALA A 151 -7.17 -17.57 4.39
CA ALA A 151 -5.94 -18.17 3.90
C ALA A 151 -5.09 -18.77 5.02
N ARG A 152 -5.43 -18.54 6.29
CA ARG A 152 -4.73 -19.16 7.42
C ARG A 152 -5.02 -20.67 7.41
N LYS A 153 -3.97 -21.48 7.50
CA LYS A 153 -4.10 -22.93 7.64
C LYS A 153 -4.55 -23.23 9.07
N GLU A 154 -5.51 -24.13 9.21
CA GLU A 154 -5.84 -24.68 10.52
C GLU A 154 -4.71 -25.65 10.94
N ASP A 155 -4.41 -25.68 12.23
CA ASP A 155 -3.54 -26.70 12.85
C ASP A 155 -4.13 -28.11 12.75
#